data_AF-X1MLS9-F1
#
_entry.id   AF-X1MLS9-F1
#
_cell.length_a   1.000
_cell.length_b   1.000
_cell.length_c   1.000
_cell.angle_alpha   90.00
_cell.angle_beta   90.00
_cell.angle_gamma   90.00
#
_symmetry.space_group_name_H-M   'P 1'
#
loop_
_entity.id
_entity.type
_entity.pdbx_description
1 polymer ?
#
loop_
_entity_poly.entity_id
_entity_poly.type
_entity_poly.pdbx_seq_one_letter_code
_entity_poly.pdbx_strand_id
1 'polypeptide(L)'
;ETGWGEFFKNNQQLKKKYIDVKESHIIDARMSLDYEEDFQFFKKIIDMLYKEGKYIKLDEIIHLLRENPEIIKINKFVEDKYWEHYEKKKIAKK
;
A
#
# COMPACT_ATOMS: atom_id res chain seq x y z
N GLU A 1 -1.23 -1.82 -13.28
CA GLU A 1 -2.51 -2.56 -13.11
C GLU A 1 -2.49 -3.86 -13.93
N THR A 2 -2.74 -5.02 -13.33
CA THR A 2 -2.51 -6.34 -13.95
C THR A 2 -3.77 -6.95 -14.60
N GLY A 3 -4.86 -6.19 -14.70
CA GLY A 3 -6.19 -6.68 -15.09
C GLY A 3 -6.94 -7.41 -13.97
N TRP A 4 -6.25 -7.80 -12.89
CA TRP A 4 -6.86 -8.50 -11.76
C TRP A 4 -7.91 -7.65 -11.03
N GLY A 5 -7.69 -6.34 -10.93
CA GLY A 5 -8.63 -5.44 -10.26
C GLY A 5 -9.99 -5.42 -10.95
N GLU A 6 -10.00 -5.26 -12.28
CA GLU A 6 -11.22 -5.33 -13.08
C GLU A 6 -11.84 -6.73 -13.07
N PHE A 7 -11.02 -7.78 -13.16
CA PHE A 7 -11.49 -9.16 -13.11
C PHE A 7 -12.29 -9.42 -11.82
N PHE A 8 -11.73 -9.09 -10.65
CA PHE A 8 -12.43 -9.30 -9.38
C PHE A 8 -13.69 -8.43 -9.24
N LYS A 9 -13.66 -7.19 -9.76
CA LYS A 9 -14.82 -6.29 -9.73
C LYS A 9 -15.96 -6.76 -10.63
N ASN A 10 -15.66 -7.16 -11.86
CA ASN A 10 -16.67 -7.37 -12.91
C ASN A 10 -17.08 -8.84 -13.09
N ASN A 11 -16.29 -9.81 -12.60
CA ASN A 11 -16.63 -11.22 -12.77
C ASN A 11 -17.84 -11.60 -11.89
N GLN A 12 -18.96 -11.95 -12.55
CA GLN A 12 -20.22 -12.31 -11.88
C GLN A 12 -20.23 -13.72 -11.29
N GLN A 13 -19.28 -14.58 -11.68
CA GLN A 13 -19.16 -15.95 -11.17
C GLN A 13 -18.50 -15.99 -9.78
N LEU A 14 -17.92 -14.88 -9.33
CA LEU A 14 -17.28 -14.78 -8.02
C LEU A 14 -18.31 -14.46 -6.93
N LYS A 15 -18.28 -15.23 -5.83
CA LYS A 15 -19.00 -14.88 -4.60
C LYS A 15 -18.24 -13.73 -3.91
N LYS A 16 -18.80 -12.53 -3.95
CA LYS A 16 -18.21 -11.32 -3.37
C LYS A 16 -18.85 -11.04 -2.02
N LYS A 17 -18.03 -10.62 -1.05
CA LYS A 17 -18.47 -10.07 0.23
C LYS A 17 -17.75 -8.75 0.44
N TYR A 18 -18.48 -7.79 0.99
CA TYR A 18 -17.94 -6.50 1.40
C TYR A 18 -17.69 -6.54 2.92
N ILE A 19 -16.62 -5.90 3.35
CA ILE A 19 -16.26 -5.77 4.76
C ILE A 19 -16.24 -4.28 5.05
N ASP A 20 -16.94 -3.88 6.12
CA ASP A 20 -16.90 -2.49 6.56
C ASP A 20 -15.52 -2.16 7.08
N VAL A 21 -14.94 -1.07 6.54
CA VAL A 21 -13.65 -0.56 6.98
C VAL A 21 -13.91 0.46 8.08
N LYS A 22 -13.20 0.34 9.20
CA LYS A 22 -13.23 1.36 10.24
C LYS A 22 -12.70 2.67 9.66
N GLU A 23 -13.36 3.79 9.91
CA GLU A 23 -12.91 5.10 9.42
C GLU A 23 -11.49 5.44 9.91
N SER A 24 -11.15 4.97 11.11
CA SER A 24 -9.80 5.08 11.66
C SER A 24 -8.74 4.34 10.84
N HIS A 25 -9.12 3.41 9.96
CA HIS A 25 -8.21 2.65 9.08
C HIS A 25 -8.01 3.28 7.71
N ILE A 26 -8.75 4.34 7.39
CA ILE A 26 -8.60 5.05 6.12
C ILE A 26 -7.39 5.99 6.24
N ILE A 27 -6.38 5.76 5.41
CA ILE A 27 -5.15 6.55 5.33
C ILE A 27 -4.60 6.53 3.90
N ASP A 28 -4.11 7.68 3.43
CA ASP A 28 -3.45 7.82 2.13
C ASP A 28 -1.96 7.46 2.26
N ALA A 29 -1.65 6.16 2.28
CA ALA A 29 -0.29 5.66 2.38
C ALA A 29 -0.06 4.46 1.44
N ARG A 30 1.07 4.46 0.74
CA ARG A 30 1.52 3.34 -0.10
C ARG A 30 2.12 2.25 0.79
N MET A 31 1.41 1.12 0.92
CA MET A 31 1.82 -0.04 1.73
C MET A 31 2.15 -1.27 0.85
N SER A 32 2.86 -1.05 -0.25
CA SER A 32 3.45 -2.09 -1.12
C SER A 32 4.96 -2.18 -0.89
N LEU A 33 5.63 -3.23 -1.35
CA LEU A 33 7.08 -3.42 -1.21
C LEU A 33 7.73 -3.75 -2.57
N ASP A 34 7.61 -2.82 -3.52
CA ASP A 34 8.09 -3.01 -4.90
C ASP A 34 9.36 -2.21 -5.22
N TYR A 35 9.62 -1.14 -4.48
CA TYR A 35 10.72 -0.19 -4.70
C TYR A 35 11.60 -0.03 -3.45
N GLU A 36 12.80 0.51 -3.61
CA GLU A 36 13.71 0.78 -2.48
C GLU A 36 13.09 1.75 -1.48
N GLU A 37 12.38 2.78 -1.97
CA GLU A 37 11.68 3.74 -1.12
C GLU A 37 10.57 3.08 -0.28
N ASP A 38 9.89 2.06 -0.85
CA ASP A 38 8.91 1.26 -0.11
C ASP A 38 9.60 0.48 1.03
N PHE A 39 10.80 -0.05 0.78
CA PHE A 39 11.60 -0.71 1.82
C PHE A 39 12.01 0.25 2.93
N GLN A 40 12.48 1.46 2.59
CA GLN A 40 12.83 2.48 3.57
C GLN A 40 11.63 2.92 4.42
N PHE A 41 10.44 3.02 3.81
CA PHE A 41 9.18 3.26 4.50
C PHE A 41 8.89 2.17 5.55
N PHE A 42 8.94 0.89 5.16
CA PHE A 42 8.68 -0.21 6.10
C PHE A 42 9.76 -0.36 7.15
N LYS A 43 11.03 -0.16 6.79
CA LYS A 43 12.15 -0.16 7.73
C LYS A 43 11.90 0.86 8.85
N LYS A 44 11.47 2.09 8.50
CA LYS A 44 11.17 3.13 9.48
C LYS A 44 10.03 2.74 10.43
N ILE A 45 8.96 2.12 9.91
CA ILE A 45 7.84 1.64 10.73
C ILE A 45 8.30 0.54 11.68
N ILE A 46 9.04 -0.44 11.18
CA ILE A 46 9.53 -1.57 11.97
C ILE A 46 10.51 -1.09 13.05
N ASP A 47 11.46 -0.21 12.71
CA ASP A 47 12.41 0.36 13.66
C ASP A 47 11.72 1.09 14.83
N MET A 48 10.54 1.67 14.60
CA MET A 48 9.77 2.41 15.62
C MET A 48 8.80 1.56 16.44
N LEU A 49 8.23 0.50 15.85
CA LEU A 49 7.16 -0.28 16.48
C LEU A 49 7.59 -1.67 16.94
N TYR A 50 8.68 -2.22 16.40
CA TYR A 50 9.12 -3.57 16.71
C TYR A 50 9.45 -3.72 18.20
N LYS A 51 8.85 -4.75 18.81
CA LYS A 51 9.13 -5.19 20.17
C LYS A 51 9.27 -6.69 20.12
N GLU A 52 10.35 -7.21 20.71
CA GLU A 52 10.62 -8.64 20.74
C GLU A 52 9.42 -9.41 21.32
N GLY A 53 9.02 -10.47 20.62
CA GLY A 53 7.87 -11.31 21.01
C GLY A 53 6.48 -10.67 20.82
N LYS A 54 6.37 -9.52 20.15
CA LYS A 54 5.08 -8.85 19.89
C LYS A 54 4.85 -8.60 18.40
N TYR A 55 3.64 -8.89 17.94
CA TYR A 55 3.19 -8.50 16.61
C TYR A 55 2.81 -7.02 16.58
N ILE A 56 3.14 -6.35 15.48
CA ILE A 56 2.72 -4.97 15.21
C ILE A 56 1.29 -5.00 14.69
N LYS A 57 0.39 -4.28 15.35
CA LYS A 57 -1.01 -4.15 14.91
C LYS A 57 -1.15 -3.07 13.85
N LEU A 58 -2.10 -3.24 12.94
CA LEU A 58 -2.43 -2.22 11.94
C LEU A 58 -2.80 -0.88 12.59
N ASP A 59 -3.53 -0.89 13.70
CA ASP A 59 -3.87 0.33 14.45
C ASP A 59 -2.62 1.10 14.91
N GLU A 60 -1.56 0.41 15.34
CA GLU A 60 -0.31 1.02 15.77
C GLU A 60 0.42 1.66 14.57
N ILE A 61 0.41 0.99 13.42
CA ILE A 61 0.99 1.52 12.18
C ILE A 61 0.23 2.78 11.76
N ILE A 62 -1.10 2.75 11.72
CA ILE A 62 -1.91 3.88 11.27
C ILE A 62 -1.77 5.07 12.23
N HIS A 63 -1.73 4.83 13.54
CA HIS A 63 -1.48 5.88 14.50
C HIS A 63 -0.08 6.50 14.31
N LEU A 64 0.96 5.66 14.17
CA LEU A 64 2.31 6.13 13.88
C LEU A 64 2.35 7.04 12.63
N LEU A 65 1.73 6.61 11.53
CA LEU A 65 1.74 7.35 10.27
C LEU A 65 0.96 8.67 10.33
N ARG A 66 -0.09 8.76 11.17
CA ARG A 66 -0.81 10.01 11.40
C ARG A 66 0.02 11.02 12.18
N GLU A 67 0.73 10.55 13.21
CA GLU A 67 1.62 11.39 14.02
C GLU A 67 2.90 11.78 13.27
N ASN A 68 3.32 10.97 12.29
CA ASN A 68 4.59 11.11 11.56
C ASN A 68 4.34 11.08 10.03
N PRO A 69 3.64 12.08 9.46
CA PRO A 69 3.28 12.10 8.05
C PRO A 69 4.49 12.17 7.10
N GLU A 70 5.68 12.51 7.59
CA GLU A 70 6.93 12.44 6.83
C GLU A 70 7.33 11.01 6.46
N ILE A 71 6.91 10.01 7.24
CA ILE A 71 7.15 8.60 6.91
C ILE A 71 6.43 8.24 5.60
N ILE A 72 5.18 8.69 5.44
CA ILE A 72 4.40 8.47 4.20
C ILE A 72 5.09 9.12 2.98
N LYS A 73 5.73 10.27 3.18
CA LYS A 73 6.41 11.00 2.10
C LYS A 73 7.61 10.25 1.52
N ILE A 74 8.15 9.25 2.23
CA ILE A 74 9.30 8.44 1.79
C ILE A 74 9.02 7.78 0.45
N ASN A 75 7.83 7.22 0.25
CA ASN A 75 7.46 6.48 -0.96
C ASN A 75 6.27 7.07 -1.72
N LYS A 76 5.69 8.19 -1.27
CA LYS A 76 4.51 8.79 -1.93
C LYS A 76 4.72 9.06 -3.42
N PHE A 77 5.89 9.56 -3.81
CA PHE A 77 6.21 9.90 -5.21
C PHE A 77 6.47 8.66 -6.11
N VAL A 78 6.58 7.47 -5.53
CA VAL A 78 6.81 6.23 -6.28
C VAL A 78 5.56 5.84 -7.08
N GLU A 79 4.38 6.29 -6.65
CA GLU A 79 3.13 6.04 -7.38
C GLU A 79 3.19 6.54 -8.83
N ASP A 80 3.72 7.76 -9.03
CA ASP A 80 3.90 8.32 -10.38
C ASP A 80 4.87 7.48 -11.22
N LYS A 81 6.02 7.08 -10.64
CA LYS A 81 6.99 6.18 -11.30
C LYS A 81 6.35 4.85 -11.70
N TYR A 82 5.50 4.29 -10.83
CA TYR A 82 4.78 3.04 -11.11
C TYR A 82 3.85 3.19 -12.32
N TRP A 83 3.07 4.26 -12.38
CA TRP A 83 2.15 4.52 -13.50
C TRP A 83 2.90 4.76 -14.81
N GLU A 84 4.02 5.48 -14.79
CA GLU A 84 4.88 5.64 -15.97
C GLU A 84 5.42 4.30 -16.49
N HIS A 85 5.96 3.47 -15.60
CA HIS A 85 6.45 2.14 -15.96
C HIS A 85 5.34 1.25 -16.52
N TYR A 86 4.13 1.38 -15.97
CA TYR A 86 2.98 0.63 -16.42
C TYR A 86 2.54 1.03 -17.83
N GLU A 87 2.39 2.33 -18.12
CA GLU A 87 2.00 2.81 -19.45
C GLU A 87 3.04 2.46 -20.52
N LYS A 88 4.33 2.55 -20.21
CA LYS A 88 5.40 2.07 -21.10
C LYS A 88 5.25 0.58 -21.46
N LYS A 89 4.91 -0.27 -20.48
CA LYS A 89 4.67 -1.70 -20.70
C LYS A 89 3.40 -1.99 -21.49
N LYS A 90 2.37 -1.13 -21.43
CA LYS A 90 1.17 -1.23 -22.27
C LYS A 90 1.47 -0.91 -23.73
N ILE A 91 2.21 0.18 -23.99
CA ILE A 91 2.56 0.61 -25.34
C ILE A 91 3.45 -0.44 -26.03
N ALA A 92 4.43 -0.99 -25.32
CA ALA A 92 5.34 -2.02 -25.86
C ALA A 92 4.66 -3.36 -26.19
N LYS A 93 3.41 -3.58 -25.76
CA LYS A 93 2.62 -4.80 -26.05
C LYS A 93 1.62 -4.60 -27.19
N LYS A 94 1.54 -3.39 -27.78
CA LYS A 94 0.74 -3.07 -28.95
C LYS A 94 1.59 -3.19 -30.21
#